data_AF-A0A1F9WFV1-F1
#
_entry.id   AF-A0A1F9WFV1-F1
#
_cell.length_a   1.000
_cell.length_b   1.000
_cell.length_c   1.000
_cell.angle_alpha   90.00
_cell.angle_beta   90.00
_cell.angle_gamma   90.00
#
_symmetry.space_group_name_H-M   'P 1'
#
loop_
_entity.id
_entity.type
_entity.pdbx_description
1 polymer ?
#
loop_
_entity_poly.entity_id
_entity_poly.type
_entity_poly.pdbx_seq_one_letter_code
_entity_poly.pdbx_strand_id
1 'polypeptide(L)'
;MFAIFVGGIFYLINQKKQEAINADKLRLAKADQIKLSEPALPVKQEKSTALKFSQQTLSTLRSLTGDSNEKVRLAAAELLWQIQDENVFELIKGMFETETEASTKKQLIDILKQDKNKQSLALISEALKDYDKETRLKAVETIGTFASKEAIPALNLALKDYEEEVRLRALKAVDTLRKDIEARKTAELQQLQDTQKKPEFTIQ
;
A
#
# COMPACT_ATOMS: atom_id res chain seq x y z
N MET A 1 21.05 -46.73 43.52
CA MET A 1 20.06 -45.65 43.68
C MET A 1 20.43 -44.38 42.90
N PHE A 2 21.72 -44.02 42.76
CA PHE A 2 22.18 -42.85 41.99
C PHE A 2 21.92 -42.90 40.47
N ALA A 3 22.05 -44.06 39.81
CA ALA A 3 21.89 -44.19 38.36
C ALA A 3 20.45 -43.91 37.87
N ILE A 4 19.44 -44.22 38.69
CA ILE A 4 18.02 -43.98 38.39
C ILE A 4 17.72 -42.47 38.43
N PHE A 5 18.37 -41.73 39.34
CA PHE A 5 18.21 -40.28 39.48
C PHE A 5 18.84 -39.51 38.31
N VAL A 6 20.05 -39.90 37.90
CA VAL A 6 20.73 -39.31 36.73
C VAL A 6 19.97 -39.62 35.43
N GLY A 7 19.47 -40.85 35.27
CA GLY A 7 18.63 -41.23 34.13
C GLY A 7 17.30 -40.47 34.07
N GLY A 8 16.65 -40.24 35.22
CA GLY A 8 15.42 -39.46 35.31
C GLY A 8 15.63 -37.98 34.95
N ILE A 9 16.71 -37.36 35.43
CA ILE A 9 17.07 -35.97 35.06
C ILE A 9 17.38 -35.87 33.56
N PHE A 10 18.17 -36.80 33.02
CA PHE A 10 18.47 -36.84 31.59
C PHE A 10 17.20 -37.02 30.74
N TYR A 11 16.29 -37.89 31.14
CA TYR A 11 15.01 -38.11 30.48
C TYR A 11 14.13 -36.86 30.49
N LEU A 12 14.01 -36.17 31.64
CA LEU A 12 13.23 -34.94 31.76
C LEU A 12 13.79 -33.78 30.93
N ILE A 13 15.12 -33.63 30.88
CA ILE A 13 15.77 -32.62 30.03
C ILE A 13 15.52 -32.93 28.56
N ASN A 14 15.62 -34.20 28.15
CA ASN A 14 15.35 -34.61 26.78
C ASN A 14 13.86 -34.42 26.41
N GLN A 15 12.94 -34.71 27.32
CA GLN A 15 11.51 -34.50 27.10
C GLN A 15 11.18 -33.01 26.89
N LYS A 16 11.66 -32.11 27.77
CA LYS A 16 11.46 -30.67 27.61
C LYS A 16 12.06 -30.13 26.31
N LYS A 17 13.22 -30.66 25.91
CA LYS A 17 13.86 -30.30 24.64
C LYS A 17 13.02 -30.72 23.44
N GLN A 18 12.43 -31.93 23.46
CA GLN A 18 11.56 -32.40 22.40
C GLN A 18 10.23 -31.65 22.37
N GLU A 19 9.66 -31.29 23.52
CA GLU A 19 8.47 -30.45 23.61
C GLU A 19 8.71 -29.05 23.02
N ALA A 20 9.86 -28.44 23.29
CA ALA A 20 10.24 -27.16 22.70
C ALA A 20 10.40 -27.27 21.16
N ILE A 21 11.08 -28.31 20.68
CA ILE A 21 11.24 -28.56 19.22
C ILE A 21 9.88 -28.81 18.55
N ASN A 22 8.96 -29.53 19.20
CA ASN A 22 7.64 -29.80 18.67
C ASN A 22 6.74 -28.56 18.71
N ALA A 23 6.84 -27.73 19.75
CA ALA A 23 6.16 -26.44 19.81
C ALA A 23 6.65 -25.48 18.73
N ASP A 24 7.97 -25.43 18.47
CA ASP A 24 8.55 -24.63 17.39
C ASP A 24 8.15 -25.17 16.01
N LYS A 25 8.17 -26.48 15.80
CA LYS A 25 7.66 -27.09 14.55
C LYS A 25 6.18 -26.83 14.34
N LEU A 26 5.37 -26.89 15.39
CA LEU A 26 3.95 -26.57 15.33
C LEU A 26 3.73 -25.08 15.06
N ARG A 27 4.57 -24.19 15.62
CA ARG A 27 4.54 -22.75 15.36
C ARG A 27 4.93 -22.43 13.92
N LEU A 28 5.97 -23.10 13.39
CA LEU A 28 6.42 -22.97 12.01
C LEU A 28 5.38 -23.53 11.03
N ALA A 29 4.84 -24.72 11.28
CA ALA A 29 3.77 -25.31 10.47
C ALA A 29 2.48 -24.47 10.51
N LYS A 30 2.16 -23.85 11.66
CA LYS A 30 1.06 -22.88 11.77
C LYS A 30 1.39 -21.57 11.07
N ALA A 31 2.63 -21.10 11.07
CA ALA A 31 3.05 -19.91 10.32
C ALA A 31 3.05 -20.13 8.81
N ASP A 32 3.31 -21.36 8.34
CA ASP A 32 3.19 -21.74 6.93
C ASP A 32 1.71 -21.88 6.51
N GLN A 33 0.84 -22.34 7.41
CA GLN A 33 -0.62 -22.38 7.19
C GLN A 33 -1.26 -20.99 7.29
N ILE A 34 -0.80 -20.14 8.20
CA ILE A 34 -1.09 -18.71 8.24
C ILE A 34 -0.14 -18.03 7.27
N LYS A 35 -0.30 -18.31 5.98
CA LYS A 35 0.28 -17.48 4.92
C LYS A 35 -0.31 -16.08 5.13
N LEU A 36 0.37 -15.24 5.91
CA LEU A 36 0.02 -13.85 6.14
C LEU A 36 -0.03 -13.21 4.76
N SER A 37 -1.22 -13.16 4.18
CA SER A 37 -1.45 -12.48 2.92
C SER A 37 -1.36 -11.01 3.28
N GLU A 38 -0.16 -10.45 3.17
CA GLU A 38 0.03 -9.01 3.23
C GLU A 38 -1.05 -8.39 2.34
N PRO A 39 -1.89 -7.49 2.88
CA PRO A 39 -3.03 -7.00 2.13
C PRO A 39 -2.48 -6.25 0.91
N ALA A 40 -2.62 -6.89 -0.25
CA ALA A 40 -2.33 -6.25 -1.52
C ALA A 40 -3.14 -4.95 -1.58
N LEU A 41 -2.58 -3.90 -2.20
CA LEU A 41 -3.36 -2.70 -2.41
C LEU A 41 -4.69 -3.08 -3.07
N PRO A 42 -5.81 -2.53 -2.59
CA PRO A 42 -7.08 -2.81 -3.23
C PRO A 42 -6.95 -2.46 -4.70
N VAL A 43 -7.50 -3.30 -5.56
CA VAL A 43 -7.90 -2.82 -6.88
C VAL A 43 -9.07 -1.88 -6.61
N LYS A 44 -9.06 -0.68 -7.22
CA LYS A 44 -10.17 0.26 -7.06
C LYS A 44 -11.44 -0.49 -7.47
N GLN A 45 -12.28 -0.83 -6.49
CA GLN A 45 -13.54 -1.49 -6.78
C GLN A 45 -14.41 -0.47 -7.49
N GLU A 46 -15.11 -0.91 -8.54
CA GLU A 46 -16.13 -0.10 -9.18
C GLU A 46 -17.10 0.41 -8.11
N LYS A 47 -16.94 1.66 -7.68
CA LYS A 47 -18.01 2.37 -6.98
C LYS A 47 -19.21 2.25 -7.89
N SER A 48 -20.21 1.49 -7.45
CA SER A 48 -21.56 1.39 -7.99
C SER A 48 -22.29 2.73 -7.88
N THR A 49 -21.65 3.82 -8.29
CA THR A 49 -22.24 5.16 -8.25
C THR A 49 -23.22 5.28 -9.41
N ALA A 50 -24.49 5.43 -9.03
CA ALA A 50 -25.68 5.51 -9.86
C ALA A 50 -25.71 6.66 -10.89
N LEU A 51 -24.62 7.43 -11.02
CA LEU A 51 -24.56 8.59 -11.92
C LEU A 51 -24.03 8.15 -13.29
N LYS A 52 -24.95 7.75 -14.17
CA LYS A 52 -24.64 7.47 -15.57
C LYS A 52 -24.76 8.75 -16.38
N PHE A 53 -23.62 9.33 -16.76
CA PHE A 53 -23.58 10.41 -17.72
C PHE A 53 -23.82 9.89 -19.15
N SER A 54 -24.32 10.74 -20.04
CA SER A 54 -24.38 10.41 -21.47
C SER A 54 -22.98 10.33 -22.07
N GLN A 55 -22.79 9.59 -23.16
CA GLN A 55 -21.51 9.56 -23.88
C GLN A 55 -21.05 10.96 -24.31
N GLN A 56 -22.00 11.83 -24.69
CA GLN A 56 -21.69 13.21 -25.03
C GLN A 56 -21.13 13.98 -23.83
N THR A 57 -21.75 13.83 -22.65
CA THR A 57 -21.27 14.46 -21.42
C THR A 57 -19.88 13.95 -21.04
N LEU A 58 -19.64 12.64 -21.12
CA LEU A 58 -18.31 12.07 -20.87
C LEU A 58 -17.27 12.61 -21.86
N SER A 59 -17.62 12.70 -23.15
CA SER A 59 -16.73 13.29 -24.15
C SER A 59 -16.36 14.74 -23.80
N THR A 60 -17.33 15.54 -23.37
CA THR A 60 -17.08 16.93 -22.93
C THR A 60 -16.20 16.97 -21.68
N LEU A 61 -16.47 16.13 -20.67
CA LEU A 61 -15.63 16.07 -19.47
C LEU A 61 -14.18 15.67 -19.80
N ARG A 62 -13.99 14.69 -20.67
CA ARG A 62 -12.66 14.26 -21.13
C ARG A 62 -11.93 15.41 -21.83
N SER A 63 -12.58 16.19 -22.70
CA SER A 63 -11.93 17.34 -23.35
C SER A 63 -11.55 18.45 -22.38
N LEU A 64 -12.31 18.65 -21.30
CA LEU A 64 -12.03 19.67 -20.29
C LEU A 64 -10.77 19.38 -19.46
N THR A 65 -10.21 18.17 -19.51
CA THR A 65 -8.90 17.87 -18.90
C THR A 65 -7.74 18.63 -19.57
N GLY A 66 -7.96 19.17 -20.78
CA GLY A 66 -7.02 20.04 -21.50
C GLY A 66 -7.45 21.51 -21.57
N ASP A 67 -8.39 21.95 -20.72
CA ASP A 67 -8.85 23.34 -20.70
C ASP A 67 -7.72 24.33 -20.38
N SER A 68 -7.83 25.57 -20.86
CA SER A 68 -6.87 26.64 -20.56
C SER A 68 -6.76 26.98 -19.06
N ASN A 69 -7.83 26.78 -18.30
CA ASN A 69 -7.90 27.06 -16.87
C ASN A 69 -7.56 25.81 -16.06
N GLU A 70 -6.54 25.92 -15.21
CA GLU A 70 -6.01 24.81 -14.41
C GLU A 70 -7.04 24.21 -13.45
N LYS A 71 -7.96 25.03 -12.93
CA LYS A 71 -9.03 24.58 -12.04
C LYS A 71 -10.07 23.76 -12.79
N VAL A 72 -10.35 24.11 -14.04
CA VAL A 72 -11.27 23.36 -14.90
C VAL A 72 -10.65 22.01 -15.26
N ARG A 73 -9.36 21.98 -15.62
CA ARG A 73 -8.63 20.72 -15.87
C ARG A 73 -8.69 19.77 -14.67
N LEU A 74 -8.38 20.28 -13.48
CA LEU A 74 -8.40 19.48 -12.25
C LEU A 74 -9.79 18.98 -11.89
N ALA A 75 -10.81 19.84 -11.95
CA ALA A 75 -12.18 19.44 -11.65
C ALA A 75 -12.70 18.36 -12.60
N ALA A 76 -12.35 18.46 -13.89
CA ALA A 76 -12.69 17.44 -14.88
C ALA A 76 -11.99 16.10 -14.57
N ALA A 77 -10.68 16.14 -14.28
CA ALA A 77 -9.91 14.95 -13.93
C ALA A 77 -10.42 14.29 -12.63
N GLU A 78 -10.72 15.09 -11.60
CA GLU A 78 -11.27 14.60 -10.34
C GLU A 78 -12.63 13.93 -10.56
N LEU A 79 -13.55 14.56 -11.30
CA LEU A 79 -14.85 13.99 -11.57
C LEU A 79 -14.73 12.68 -12.36
N LEU A 80 -13.94 12.65 -13.44
CA LEU A 80 -13.68 11.44 -14.22
C LEU A 80 -13.08 10.32 -13.36
N TRP A 81 -12.21 10.68 -12.41
CA TRP A 81 -11.59 9.74 -11.48
C TRP A 81 -12.60 9.18 -10.48
N GLN A 82 -13.50 10.01 -9.97
CA GLN A 82 -14.56 9.63 -9.04
C GLN A 82 -15.60 8.70 -9.69
N ILE A 83 -16.01 9.02 -10.93
CA ILE A 83 -16.98 8.19 -11.68
C ILE A 83 -16.33 6.98 -12.37
N GLN A 84 -15.00 6.87 -12.32
CA GLN A 84 -14.23 5.79 -12.95
C GLN A 84 -14.47 5.69 -14.45
N ASP A 85 -14.34 6.83 -15.12
CA ASP A 85 -14.34 6.85 -16.57
C ASP A 85 -13.23 5.93 -17.12
N GLU A 86 -13.58 5.12 -18.11
CA GLU A 86 -12.67 4.11 -18.71
C GLU A 86 -11.34 4.71 -19.22
N ASN A 87 -11.33 5.99 -19.62
CA ASN A 87 -10.16 6.67 -20.16
C ASN A 87 -9.41 7.51 -19.12
N VAL A 88 -9.91 7.60 -17.88
CA VAL A 88 -9.33 8.52 -16.88
C VAL A 88 -7.88 8.21 -16.58
N PHE A 89 -7.47 6.94 -16.63
CA PHE A 89 -6.10 6.54 -16.34
C PHE A 89 -5.12 7.17 -17.32
N GLU A 90 -5.33 6.98 -18.63
CA GLU A 90 -4.46 7.55 -19.67
C GLU A 90 -4.57 9.08 -19.71
N LEU A 91 -5.75 9.66 -19.43
CA LEU A 91 -5.92 11.11 -19.35
C LEU A 91 -5.08 11.72 -18.21
N ILE A 92 -5.18 11.19 -16.99
CA ILE A 92 -4.41 11.67 -15.83
C ILE A 92 -2.91 11.47 -16.05
N LYS A 93 -2.52 10.34 -16.65
CA LYS A 93 -1.12 10.10 -17.04
C LYS A 93 -0.62 11.17 -18.01
N GLY A 94 -1.38 11.46 -19.07
CA GLY A 94 -1.07 12.53 -20.01
C GLY A 94 -0.99 13.90 -19.34
N MET A 95 -1.87 14.19 -18.37
CA MET A 95 -1.80 15.43 -17.60
C MET A 95 -0.47 15.58 -16.83
N PHE A 96 0.10 14.52 -16.25
CA PHE A 96 1.42 14.62 -15.62
C PHE A 96 2.53 15.00 -16.61
N GLU A 97 2.40 14.59 -17.88
CA GLU A 97 3.36 14.90 -18.95
C GLU A 97 3.17 16.32 -19.52
N THR A 98 1.93 16.78 -19.69
CA THR A 98 1.62 18.05 -20.38
C THR A 98 1.46 19.24 -19.44
N GLU A 99 1.10 19.01 -18.18
CA GLU A 99 0.87 20.09 -17.22
C GLU A 99 2.18 20.84 -16.95
N THR A 100 2.14 22.17 -16.94
CA THR A 100 3.35 22.98 -16.72
C THR A 100 3.51 23.37 -15.25
N GLU A 101 2.38 23.53 -14.56
CA GLU A 101 2.27 24.05 -13.22
C GLU A 101 2.47 22.94 -12.18
N ALA A 102 3.58 23.00 -11.44
CA ALA A 102 3.88 22.05 -10.38
C ALA A 102 2.77 21.99 -9.30
N SER A 103 2.09 23.11 -9.03
CA SER A 103 0.95 23.16 -8.10
C SER A 103 -0.22 22.30 -8.57
N THR A 104 -0.50 22.25 -9.87
CA THR A 104 -1.58 21.42 -10.44
C THR A 104 -1.22 19.95 -10.34
N LYS A 105 0.03 19.57 -10.67
CA LYS A 105 0.51 18.18 -10.52
C LYS A 105 0.42 17.69 -9.09
N LYS A 106 0.78 18.53 -8.11
CA LYS A 106 0.66 18.20 -6.68
C LYS A 106 -0.80 17.99 -6.24
N GLN A 107 -1.73 18.79 -6.76
CA GLN A 107 -3.16 18.59 -6.52
C GLN A 107 -3.68 17.28 -7.15
N LEU A 108 -3.19 16.94 -8.35
CA LEU A 108 -3.52 15.67 -9.00
C LEU A 108 -3.03 14.47 -8.16
N ILE A 109 -1.83 14.56 -7.57
CA ILE A 109 -1.33 13.57 -6.60
C ILE A 109 -2.26 13.47 -5.38
N ASP A 110 -2.74 14.60 -4.86
CA ASP A 110 -3.65 14.63 -3.71
C ASP A 110 -5.03 14.01 -4.02
N ILE A 111 -5.57 14.22 -5.23
CA ILE A 111 -6.79 13.54 -5.70
C ILE A 111 -6.60 12.03 -5.72
N LEU A 112 -5.52 11.55 -6.35
CA LEU A 112 -5.23 10.13 -6.50
C LEU A 112 -4.97 9.43 -5.16
N LYS A 113 -4.29 10.13 -4.23
CA LYS A 113 -3.94 9.60 -2.91
C LYS A 113 -5.15 9.13 -2.12
N GLN A 114 -6.31 9.75 -2.29
CA GLN A 114 -7.51 9.48 -1.48
C GLN A 114 -7.95 8.01 -1.56
N ASP A 115 -7.83 7.39 -2.73
CA ASP A 115 -8.33 6.02 -2.92
C ASP A 115 -7.33 4.94 -2.48
N LYS A 116 -6.04 5.27 -2.27
CA LYS A 116 -4.96 4.35 -1.85
C LYS A 116 -5.04 2.95 -2.48
N ASN A 117 -5.10 2.88 -3.81
CA ASN A 117 -5.26 1.65 -4.57
C ASN A 117 -4.12 1.46 -5.59
N LYS A 118 -4.10 0.33 -6.30
CA LYS A 118 -3.04 0.03 -7.28
C LYS A 118 -2.93 1.04 -8.42
N GLN A 119 -4.07 1.49 -8.95
CA GLN A 119 -4.10 2.46 -10.06
C GLN A 119 -3.60 3.83 -9.59
N SER A 120 -4.00 4.28 -8.40
CA SER A 120 -3.50 5.55 -7.86
C SER A 120 -2.01 5.48 -7.54
N LEU A 121 -1.52 4.37 -7.00
CA LEU A 121 -0.08 4.16 -6.82
C LEU A 121 0.67 4.25 -8.17
N ALA A 122 0.15 3.61 -9.22
CA ALA A 122 0.77 3.63 -10.55
C ALA A 122 0.81 5.05 -11.12
N LEU A 123 -0.29 5.80 -11.07
CA LEU A 123 -0.35 7.18 -11.56
C LEU A 123 0.53 8.14 -10.74
N ILE A 124 0.54 8.02 -9.41
CA ILE A 124 1.43 8.84 -8.57
C ILE A 124 2.91 8.53 -8.87
N SER A 125 3.23 7.30 -9.28
CA SER A 125 4.61 6.93 -9.67
C SER A 125 5.07 7.62 -10.96
N GLU A 126 4.15 8.05 -11.83
CA GLU A 126 4.50 8.84 -13.02
C GLU A 126 5.08 10.21 -12.63
N ALA A 127 4.59 10.81 -11.55
CA ALA A 127 5.12 12.07 -11.03
C ALA A 127 6.56 11.98 -10.48
N LEU A 128 7.12 10.77 -10.31
CA LEU A 128 8.54 10.58 -10.00
C LEU A 128 9.46 10.89 -11.20
N LYS A 129 8.91 10.99 -12.40
CA LYS A 129 9.65 11.35 -13.62
C LYS A 129 9.64 12.86 -13.90
N ASP A 130 8.99 13.63 -13.04
CA ASP A 130 8.78 15.05 -13.27
C ASP A 130 10.08 15.86 -13.24
N TYR A 131 10.17 16.90 -14.06
CA TYR A 131 11.32 17.79 -14.07
C TYR A 131 11.42 18.60 -12.76
N ASP A 132 10.27 18.99 -12.19
CA ASP A 132 10.19 19.76 -10.96
C ASP A 132 10.49 18.87 -9.74
N LYS A 133 11.55 19.23 -9.02
CA LYS A 133 11.99 18.52 -7.81
C LYS A 133 10.87 18.40 -6.79
N GLU A 134 10.09 19.46 -6.58
CA GLU A 134 9.06 19.47 -5.53
C GLU A 134 7.87 18.55 -5.86
N THR A 135 7.57 18.37 -7.14
CA THR A 135 6.58 17.40 -7.62
C THR A 135 7.07 15.97 -7.36
N ARG A 136 8.35 15.67 -7.64
CA ARG A 136 8.95 14.37 -7.31
C ARG A 136 8.95 14.10 -5.81
N LEU A 137 9.30 15.09 -4.98
CA LEU A 137 9.26 14.97 -3.52
C LEU A 137 7.85 14.68 -3.01
N LYS A 138 6.83 15.40 -3.50
CA LYS A 138 5.42 15.16 -3.15
C LYS A 138 4.99 13.73 -3.49
N ALA A 139 5.41 13.22 -4.65
CA ALA A 139 5.13 11.86 -5.06
C ALA A 139 5.80 10.83 -4.13
N VAL A 140 7.08 11.00 -3.79
CA VAL A 140 7.81 10.15 -2.84
C VAL A 140 7.10 10.10 -1.48
N GLU A 141 6.78 11.26 -0.92
CA GLU A 141 6.10 11.36 0.38
C GLU A 141 4.74 10.68 0.35
N THR A 142 4.00 10.88 -0.74
CA THR A 142 2.67 10.30 -0.92
C THR A 142 2.74 8.78 -1.02
N ILE A 143 3.64 8.24 -1.85
CA ILE A 143 3.87 6.80 -1.99
C ILE A 143 4.29 6.18 -0.65
N GLY A 144 5.11 6.87 0.15
CA GLY A 144 5.48 6.44 1.50
C GLY A 144 4.31 6.24 2.46
N THR A 145 3.11 6.77 2.15
CA THR A 145 1.88 6.57 2.95
C THR A 145 1.03 5.38 2.50
N PHE A 146 1.41 4.69 1.43
CA PHE A 146 0.78 3.45 0.95
C PHE A 146 1.41 2.29 1.71
N ALA A 147 0.99 2.04 2.94
CA ALA A 147 1.49 0.98 3.83
C ALA A 147 1.22 -0.44 3.28
N SER A 148 1.90 -0.77 2.18
CA SER A 148 1.82 -1.96 1.36
C SER A 148 3.18 -2.17 0.70
N LYS A 149 3.56 -3.44 0.51
CA LYS A 149 4.83 -3.81 -0.15
C LYS A 149 4.91 -3.30 -1.58
N GLU A 150 3.78 -3.11 -2.27
CA GLU A 150 3.74 -2.64 -3.66
C GLU A 150 4.25 -1.20 -3.79
N ALA A 151 4.21 -0.41 -2.71
CA ALA A 151 4.78 0.94 -2.69
C ALA A 151 6.32 0.96 -2.67
N ILE A 152 6.98 -0.11 -2.21
CA ILE A 152 8.43 -0.21 -2.16
C ILE A 152 9.05 -0.17 -3.58
N PRO A 153 8.68 -1.05 -4.54
CA PRO A 153 9.23 -0.99 -5.88
C PRO A 153 8.82 0.28 -6.64
N ALA A 154 7.71 0.93 -6.27
CA ALA A 154 7.31 2.21 -6.86
C ALA A 154 8.31 3.35 -6.54
N LEU A 155 9.02 3.27 -5.41
CA LEU A 155 10.04 4.25 -5.01
C LEU A 155 11.41 4.05 -5.70
N ASN A 156 11.59 3.00 -6.50
CA ASN A 156 12.88 2.66 -7.11
C ASN A 156 13.47 3.78 -7.96
N LEU A 157 12.62 4.54 -8.66
CA LEU A 157 13.09 5.67 -9.47
C LEU A 157 13.65 6.78 -8.57
N ALA A 158 12.94 7.12 -7.49
CA ALA A 158 13.35 8.16 -6.56
C ALA A 158 14.63 7.81 -5.77
N LEU A 159 14.88 6.51 -5.51
CA LEU A 159 16.14 6.06 -4.92
C LEU A 159 17.35 6.30 -5.82
N LYS A 160 17.13 6.49 -7.12
CA LYS A 160 18.16 6.78 -8.13
C LYS A 160 18.05 8.21 -8.68
N ASP A 161 17.28 9.07 -8.01
CA ASP A 161 17.08 10.45 -8.44
C ASP A 161 18.41 11.22 -8.49
N TYR A 162 18.51 12.18 -9.39
CA TYR A 162 19.71 13.00 -9.50
C TYR A 162 19.85 13.97 -8.31
N GLU A 163 18.73 14.42 -7.73
CA GLU A 163 18.70 15.27 -6.55
C GLU A 163 18.92 14.46 -5.27
N GLU A 164 19.86 14.91 -4.43
CA GLU A 164 20.16 14.25 -3.15
C GLU A 164 18.97 14.21 -2.21
N GLU A 165 18.20 15.29 -2.13
CA GLU A 165 17.06 15.36 -1.24
C GLU A 165 15.97 14.34 -1.61
N VAL A 166 15.73 14.13 -2.91
CA VAL A 166 14.75 13.15 -3.38
C VAL A 166 15.20 11.74 -2.98
N ARG A 167 16.48 11.41 -3.19
CA ARG A 167 17.05 10.12 -2.73
C ARG A 167 16.90 9.93 -1.22
N LEU A 168 17.19 10.96 -0.43
CA LEU A 168 17.07 10.91 1.03
C LEU A 168 15.62 10.69 1.48
N ARG A 169 14.64 11.38 0.87
CA ARG A 169 13.22 11.16 1.17
C ARG A 169 12.75 9.78 0.75
N ALA A 170 13.22 9.27 -0.38
CA ALA A 170 12.88 7.93 -0.84
C ALA A 170 13.38 6.86 0.13
N LEU A 171 14.61 6.98 0.63
CA LEU A 171 15.16 6.08 1.65
C LEU A 171 14.30 6.09 2.93
N LYS A 172 13.92 7.28 3.41
CA LYS A 172 13.05 7.43 4.59
C LYS A 172 11.68 6.80 4.35
N ALA A 173 11.07 7.03 3.19
CA ALA A 173 9.79 6.45 2.82
C ALA A 173 9.84 4.91 2.81
N VAL A 174 10.90 4.31 2.26
CA VAL A 174 11.09 2.86 2.28
C VAL A 174 11.21 2.31 3.71
N ASP A 175 12.00 2.95 4.58
CA ASP A 175 12.12 2.51 5.98
C ASP A 175 10.79 2.65 6.76
N THR A 176 10.05 3.73 6.54
CA THR A 176 8.71 3.91 7.10
C THR A 176 7.75 2.82 6.63
N LEU A 177 7.69 2.55 5.32
CA LEU A 177 6.84 1.51 4.76
C LEU A 177 7.17 0.13 5.36
N ARG A 178 8.46 -0.21 5.47
CA ARG A 178 8.90 -1.45 6.11
C ARG A 178 8.41 -1.56 7.55
N LYS A 179 8.58 -0.50 8.36
CA LYS A 179 8.12 -0.45 9.75
C LYS A 179 6.61 -0.60 9.85
N ASP A 180 5.85 0.08 8.98
CA ASP A 180 4.39 0.02 8.96
C ASP A 180 3.87 -1.38 8.58
N ILE A 181 4.50 -2.04 7.60
CA ILE A 181 4.17 -3.40 7.19
C ILE A 181 4.43 -4.38 8.35
N GLU A 182 5.59 -4.30 9.00
CA GLU A 182 5.91 -5.16 10.14
C GLU A 182 4.97 -4.91 11.33
N ALA A 183 4.67 -3.65 11.65
CA ALA A 183 3.74 -3.31 12.72
C ALA A 183 2.35 -3.91 12.46
N ARG A 184 1.83 -3.83 11.22
CA ARG A 184 0.55 -4.44 10.84
C ARG A 184 0.56 -5.96 10.99
N LYS A 185 1.62 -6.61 10.52
CA LYS A 185 1.83 -8.05 10.67
C LYS A 185 1.83 -8.49 12.13
N THR A 186 2.49 -7.74 13.00
CA THR A 186 2.49 -8.05 14.45
C THR A 186 1.12 -7.87 15.08
N ALA A 187 0.38 -6.82 14.72
CA ALA A 187 -0.97 -6.56 15.22
C ALA A 187 -1.96 -7.65 14.78
N GLU A 188 -1.87 -8.10 13.52
CA GLU A 188 -2.71 -9.17 12.98
C GLU A 188 -2.44 -10.51 13.69
N LEU A 189 -1.16 -10.85 13.92
CA LEU A 189 -0.80 -12.05 14.65
C LEU A 189 -1.36 -12.04 16.08
N GLN A 190 -1.32 -10.90 16.75
CA GLN A 190 -1.88 -10.72 18.09
C GLN A 190 -3.40 -10.92 18.08
N GLN A 191 -4.10 -10.32 17.11
CA GLN A 191 -5.55 -10.44 16.97
C GLN A 191 -6.00 -11.90 16.72
N LEU A 192 -5.27 -12.65 15.91
CA LEU A 192 -5.54 -14.07 15.67
C LEU A 192 -5.37 -14.90 16.95
N GLN A 193 -4.34 -14.61 17.75
CA GLN A 193 -4.12 -15.28 19.03
C GLN A 193 -5.23 -14.95 20.04
N ASP A 194 -5.69 -13.72 20.10
CA ASP A 194 -6.74 -13.30 21.03
C ASP A 194 -8.12 -13.87 20.64
N THR A 195 -8.38 -14.04 19.34
CA THR A 195 -9.60 -14.68 18.84
C THR A 195 -9.63 -16.17 19.18
N GLN A 196 -8.50 -16.87 19.09
CA GLN A 196 -8.39 -18.29 19.45
C GLN A 196 -8.45 -18.55 20.98
N LYS A 197 -8.19 -17.54 21.80
CA LYS A 197 -8.26 -17.64 23.28
C LYS A 197 -9.65 -17.37 23.84
N LYS A 198 -10.61 -16.84 23.06
CA LYS A 198 -12.01 -16.72 23.50
C LYS A 198 -12.69 -18.10 23.41
N PRO A 199 -13.18 -18.68 24.52
CA PRO A 199 -13.93 -19.92 24.44
C PRO A 199 -15.24 -19.69 23.69
N GLU A 200 -15.53 -20.48 22.65
CA GLU A 200 -16.78 -20.46 21.88
C GLU A 200 -18.03 -20.93 22.67
N PHE A 201 -17.92 -21.14 23.97
CA PHE A 201 -19.03 -21.62 24.78
C PHE A 201 -19.81 -20.45 25.41
N THR A 202 -20.78 -19.94 24.67
CA THR A 202 -22.01 -19.45 25.29
C THR A 202 -23.07 -20.52 25.13
N ILE A 203 -23.22 -21.37 26.14
CA ILE A 203 -24.35 -22.28 26.25
C ILE A 203 -25.48 -21.45 26.89
N GLN A 204 -26.58 -21.24 26.16
CA GLN A 204 -27.88 -20.89 26.75
C GLN A 204 -28.61 -22.16 27.14
#